data_AF-A0A640YC93-F1
#
_entry.id   AF-A0A640YC93-F1
#
_cell.length_a   1.000
_cell.length_b   1.000
_cell.length_c   1.000
_cell.angle_alpha   90.00
_cell.angle_beta   90.00
_cell.angle_gamma   90.00
#
_symmetry.space_group_name_H-M   'P 1'
#
loop_
_entity.id
_entity.type
_entity.pdbx_description
1 polymer ?
#
loop_
_entity_poly.entity_id
_entity_poly.type
_entity_poly.pdbx_seq_one_letter_code
_entity_poly.pdbx_strand_id
1 'polypeptide(L)'
;MSRAQLLTAARAKPVAPYTLDERLTFFCPQENVEALETELVQRFLAWARDDYEPAAGEEPRVLLMVPCQKTKPYTLSDEHVAINSRLLAEGFEPVGPGDPPDGLASDLDPGLLSNAPLVGRGLRIDRVVISEPFAYVPYESIYHWQGELSPCGRYDDPGLFEERGIVPRWRADCTVAGGRWGDNEKAAYVEMHNRMAEQLHAVISRLRDRYLAVIGYVAPTLTHRTFLADGGERRRSGVPASRSVGGDERVLVGVNDLEPGLVEIVPDGRQLTGLRGVLGERLPADLLERPECLDLLVATLRAAADRADPPDADSP
;
A
#
# COMPACT_ATOMS: atom_id res chain seq x y z
N MET A 1 19.73 11.42 -13.26
CA MET A 1 18.72 11.89 -14.23
C MET A 1 18.33 13.31 -13.90
N SER A 2 17.96 14.13 -14.89
CA SER A 2 17.36 15.45 -14.64
C SER A 2 15.87 15.32 -14.31
N ARG A 3 15.27 16.36 -13.72
CA ARG A 3 13.83 16.38 -13.44
C ARG A 3 12.99 16.18 -14.71
N ALA A 4 13.41 16.76 -15.83
CA ALA A 4 12.74 16.60 -17.12
C ALA A 4 12.75 15.15 -17.62
N GLN A 5 13.86 14.41 -17.44
CA GLN A 5 13.94 12.99 -17.80
C GLN A 5 12.98 12.13 -16.95
N LEU A 6 12.90 12.42 -15.66
CA LEU A 6 11.97 11.75 -14.75
C LEU A 6 10.51 12.02 -15.14
N LEU A 7 10.19 13.27 -15.49
CA LEU A 7 8.86 13.64 -15.96
C LEU A 7 8.45 12.90 -17.23
N THR A 8 9.37 12.78 -18.20
CA THR A 8 9.12 11.98 -19.41
C THR A 8 8.86 10.51 -19.08
N ALA A 9 9.63 9.92 -18.16
CA ALA A 9 9.40 8.54 -17.72
C ALA A 9 8.09 8.38 -16.94
N ALA A 10 7.69 9.38 -16.17
CA ALA A 10 6.45 9.39 -15.39
C ALA A 10 5.21 9.42 -16.29
N ARG A 11 5.25 10.15 -17.41
CA ARG A 11 4.11 10.24 -18.36
C ARG A 11 3.71 8.90 -18.99
N ALA A 12 4.59 7.91 -18.97
CA ALA A 12 4.33 6.57 -19.50
C ALA A 12 3.67 5.62 -18.48
N LYS A 13 3.46 6.05 -17.22
CA LYS A 13 2.96 5.18 -16.14
C LYS A 13 1.42 5.12 -16.04
N PRO A 14 0.68 6.25 -16.14
CA PRO A 14 -0.77 6.20 -16.19
C PRO A 14 -1.26 5.59 -17.51
N VAL A 15 -2.19 4.65 -17.41
CA VAL A 15 -2.90 4.07 -18.55
C VAL A 15 -4.15 4.90 -18.83
N ALA A 16 -4.48 5.11 -20.10
CA ALA A 16 -5.70 5.82 -20.50
C ALA A 16 -6.93 5.23 -19.78
N PRO A 17 -7.92 6.04 -19.35
CA PRO A 17 -8.08 7.47 -19.65
C PRO A 17 -7.27 8.41 -18.75
N TYR A 18 -6.46 7.87 -17.83
CA TYR A 18 -5.63 8.69 -16.96
C TYR A 18 -4.49 9.35 -17.73
N THR A 19 -4.14 10.54 -17.29
CA THR A 19 -2.93 11.25 -17.70
C THR A 19 -2.20 11.74 -16.45
N LEU A 20 -0.87 11.86 -16.55
CA LEU A 20 -0.06 12.36 -15.46
C LEU A 20 -0.44 13.83 -15.17
N ASP A 21 -0.84 14.11 -13.93
CA ASP A 21 -0.84 15.47 -13.39
C ASP A 21 0.58 15.78 -12.93
N GLU A 22 1.29 16.63 -13.67
CA GLU A 22 2.69 16.95 -13.41
C GLU A 22 2.91 17.64 -12.06
N ARG A 23 1.87 18.22 -11.47
CA ARG A 23 1.91 18.78 -10.11
C ARG A 23 1.98 17.70 -9.04
N LEU A 24 1.58 16.47 -9.38
CA LEU A 24 1.63 15.30 -8.51
C LEU A 24 2.83 14.42 -8.89
N THR A 25 4.01 15.02 -8.96
CA THR A 25 5.26 14.31 -9.24
C THR A 25 6.27 14.54 -8.13
N PHE A 26 6.54 13.49 -7.36
CA PHE A 26 7.35 13.52 -6.15
C PHE A 26 8.56 12.61 -6.34
N PHE A 27 9.65 13.18 -6.83
CA PHE A 27 10.82 12.40 -7.26
C PHE A 27 11.91 12.27 -6.18
N CYS A 28 11.73 12.88 -5.02
CA CYS A 28 12.63 12.76 -3.87
C CYS A 28 11.88 12.96 -2.55
N PRO A 29 12.43 12.55 -1.40
CA PRO A 29 11.73 12.61 -0.12
C PRO A 29 11.29 14.03 0.28
N GLN A 30 12.05 15.06 -0.11
CA GLN A 30 11.68 16.46 0.16
C GLN A 30 10.43 16.87 -0.64
N GLU A 31 10.32 16.46 -1.91
CA GLU A 31 9.11 16.68 -2.70
C GLU A 31 7.91 15.87 -2.13
N ASN A 32 8.14 14.72 -1.48
CA ASN A 32 7.09 13.99 -0.78
C ASN A 32 6.55 14.77 0.43
N VAL A 33 7.42 15.40 1.22
CA VAL A 33 6.98 16.26 2.34
C VAL A 33 6.20 17.47 1.79
N GLU A 34 6.71 18.11 0.74
CA GLU A 34 6.02 19.21 0.06
C GLU A 34 4.65 18.80 -0.51
N ALA A 35 4.49 17.53 -0.91
CA ALA A 35 3.22 16.98 -1.38
C ALA A 35 2.10 17.11 -0.34
N LEU A 36 2.44 16.96 0.96
CA LEU A 36 1.48 17.06 2.06
C LEU A 36 0.87 18.46 2.22
N GLU A 37 1.48 19.47 1.61
CA GLU A 37 0.99 20.85 1.59
C GLU A 37 0.13 21.16 0.36
N THR A 38 -0.01 20.20 -0.57
CA THR A 38 -0.84 20.39 -1.76
C THR A 38 -2.31 20.20 -1.40
N GLU A 39 -3.16 21.16 -1.80
CA GLU A 39 -4.60 21.14 -1.50
C GLU A 39 -5.28 19.80 -1.83
N LEU A 40 -4.95 19.21 -2.99
CA LEU A 40 -5.51 17.94 -3.41
C LEU A 40 -5.14 16.79 -2.47
N VAL A 41 -3.87 16.73 -2.03
CA VAL A 41 -3.38 15.69 -1.11
C VAL A 41 -4.01 15.88 0.26
N GLN A 42 -4.05 17.11 0.79
CA GLN A 42 -4.69 17.43 2.06
C GLN A 42 -6.18 17.05 2.06
N ARG A 43 -6.90 17.38 0.98
CA ARG A 43 -8.31 17.02 0.84
C ARG A 43 -8.52 15.51 0.80
N PHE A 44 -7.67 14.78 0.08
CA PHE A 44 -7.78 13.31 0.02
C PHE A 44 -7.48 12.68 1.38
N LEU A 45 -6.41 13.12 2.06
CA LEU A 45 -6.04 12.64 3.39
C LEU A 45 -7.14 12.94 4.43
N ALA A 46 -7.67 14.16 4.43
CA ALA A 46 -8.78 14.52 5.31
C ALA A 46 -10.03 13.68 5.02
N TRP A 47 -10.40 13.53 3.75
CA TRP A 47 -11.53 12.69 3.36
C TRP A 47 -11.34 11.23 3.81
N ALA A 48 -10.19 10.62 3.55
CA ALA A 48 -9.95 9.23 3.96
C ALA A 48 -10.00 9.08 5.50
N ARG A 49 -9.46 10.07 6.23
CA ARG A 49 -9.43 10.08 7.69
C ARG A 49 -10.80 10.29 8.30
N ASP A 50 -11.56 11.25 7.81
CA ASP A 50 -12.72 11.80 8.53
C ASP A 50 -14.05 11.39 7.90
N ASP A 51 -14.09 11.21 6.59
CA ASP A 51 -15.34 11.09 5.82
C ASP A 51 -15.54 9.73 5.14
N TYR A 52 -14.46 9.02 4.79
CA TYR A 52 -14.57 7.75 4.08
C TYR A 52 -15.25 6.71 4.96
N GLU A 53 -16.23 6.04 4.37
CA GLU A 53 -16.99 4.97 4.97
C GLU A 53 -16.98 3.76 4.02
N PRO A 54 -16.50 2.59 4.46
CA PRO A 54 -16.55 1.39 3.63
C PRO A 54 -18.00 1.02 3.35
N ALA A 55 -18.26 0.46 2.17
CA ALA A 55 -19.63 0.11 1.78
C ALA A 55 -20.30 -0.82 2.81
N ALA A 56 -21.61 -0.64 3.00
CA ALA A 56 -22.39 -1.51 3.88
C ALA A 56 -22.37 -2.97 3.38
N GLY A 57 -22.58 -3.90 4.30
CA GLY A 57 -22.55 -5.35 4.05
C GLY A 57 -22.90 -6.09 5.34
N GLU A 58 -23.57 -7.22 5.21
CA GLU A 58 -24.01 -8.05 6.34
C GLU A 58 -22.94 -9.07 6.76
N GLU A 59 -22.03 -9.38 5.85
CA GLU A 59 -20.97 -10.34 6.08
C GLU A 59 -19.92 -9.79 7.07
N PRO A 60 -19.35 -10.67 7.91
CA PRO A 60 -18.13 -10.37 8.61
C PRO A 60 -17.04 -9.97 7.62
N ARG A 61 -16.26 -8.94 7.94
CA ARG A 61 -15.34 -8.32 6.99
C ARG A 61 -13.90 -8.27 7.50
N VAL A 62 -12.96 -8.36 6.58
CA VAL A 62 -11.54 -8.05 6.80
C VAL A 62 -11.13 -6.89 5.90
N LEU A 63 -10.18 -6.11 6.40
CA LEU A 63 -9.52 -5.07 5.62
C LEU A 63 -8.20 -5.62 5.09
N LEU A 64 -8.07 -5.76 3.77
CA LEU A 64 -6.83 -6.16 3.11
C LEU A 64 -6.10 -4.91 2.56
N MET A 65 -4.96 -4.60 3.15
CA MET A 65 -4.07 -3.53 2.71
C MET A 65 -2.99 -4.11 1.78
N VAL A 66 -2.88 -3.58 0.57
CA VAL A 66 -1.88 -3.98 -0.44
C VAL A 66 -1.01 -2.78 -0.83
N PRO A 67 0.22 -2.95 -1.32
CA PRO A 67 1.10 -1.84 -1.65
C PRO A 67 0.67 -1.15 -2.95
N CYS A 68 1.06 0.12 -3.09
CA CYS A 68 0.95 0.83 -4.35
C CYS A 68 1.90 0.25 -5.41
N GLN A 69 1.60 0.52 -6.67
CA GLN A 69 2.36 0.00 -7.82
C GLN A 69 2.69 1.10 -8.83
N LYS A 70 3.72 0.85 -9.64
CA LYS A 70 4.16 1.81 -10.68
C LYS A 70 3.07 2.03 -11.74
N THR A 71 2.39 0.96 -12.15
CA THR A 71 1.30 1.00 -13.14
C THR A 71 0.04 1.55 -12.50
N LYS A 72 -0.64 2.46 -13.20
CA LYS A 72 -1.84 3.14 -12.71
C LYS A 72 -2.98 3.09 -13.74
N PRO A 73 -4.23 2.78 -13.34
CA PRO A 73 -4.67 2.43 -11.98
C PRO A 73 -4.05 1.11 -11.49
N TYR A 74 -3.89 0.95 -10.17
CA TYR A 74 -3.07 -0.16 -9.63
C TYR A 74 -3.62 -1.55 -9.95
N THR A 75 -4.92 -1.65 -10.23
CA THR A 75 -5.59 -2.89 -10.68
C THR A 75 -4.96 -3.50 -11.94
N LEU A 76 -4.23 -2.71 -12.73
CA LEU A 76 -3.52 -3.17 -13.93
C LEU A 76 -2.09 -3.65 -13.65
N SER A 77 -1.60 -3.54 -12.43
CA SER A 77 -0.25 -4.02 -12.08
C SER A 77 -0.23 -5.54 -11.93
N ASP A 78 0.87 -6.17 -12.34
CA ASP A 78 1.06 -7.62 -12.25
C ASP A 78 0.78 -8.15 -10.82
N GLU A 79 1.22 -7.40 -9.80
CA GLU A 79 1.00 -7.76 -8.40
C GLU A 79 -0.49 -7.73 -8.00
N HIS A 80 -1.22 -6.67 -8.38
CA HIS A 80 -2.66 -6.60 -8.08
C HIS A 80 -3.45 -7.64 -8.87
N VAL A 81 -3.04 -7.92 -10.11
CA VAL A 81 -3.61 -8.98 -10.94
C VAL A 81 -3.37 -10.33 -10.28
N ALA A 82 -2.16 -10.61 -9.77
CA ALA A 82 -1.85 -11.88 -9.10
C ALA A 82 -2.66 -12.06 -7.81
N ILE A 83 -2.75 -11.02 -6.98
CA ILE A 83 -3.56 -11.02 -5.76
C ILE A 83 -5.04 -11.25 -6.11
N ASN A 84 -5.61 -10.47 -7.02
CA ASN A 84 -7.03 -10.58 -7.39
C ASN A 84 -7.34 -11.94 -8.03
N SER A 85 -6.48 -12.42 -8.94
CA SER A 85 -6.63 -13.74 -9.56
C SER A 85 -6.62 -14.84 -8.50
N ARG A 86 -5.77 -14.72 -7.48
CA ARG A 86 -5.75 -15.70 -6.41
C ARG A 86 -7.03 -15.66 -5.59
N LEU A 87 -7.53 -14.48 -5.22
CA LEU A 87 -8.76 -14.35 -4.46
C LEU A 87 -9.98 -14.89 -5.22
N LEU A 88 -10.09 -14.59 -6.53
CA LEU A 88 -11.11 -15.16 -7.40
C LEU A 88 -11.02 -16.69 -7.47
N ALA A 89 -9.81 -17.24 -7.64
CA ALA A 89 -9.59 -18.69 -7.66
C ALA A 89 -9.97 -19.38 -6.33
N GLU A 90 -9.90 -18.64 -5.22
CA GLU A 90 -10.36 -19.09 -3.91
C GLU A 90 -11.88 -18.95 -3.71
N GLY A 91 -12.61 -18.41 -4.69
CA GLY A 91 -14.06 -18.24 -4.65
C GLY A 91 -14.53 -16.94 -3.97
N PHE A 92 -13.66 -15.95 -3.86
CA PHE A 92 -14.07 -14.58 -3.49
C PHE A 92 -14.45 -13.82 -4.75
N GLU A 93 -15.72 -13.49 -4.91
CA GLU A 93 -16.26 -12.80 -6.08
C GLU A 93 -16.57 -11.34 -5.76
N PRO A 94 -16.42 -10.39 -6.70
CA PRO A 94 -16.84 -9.03 -6.47
C PRO A 94 -18.35 -8.90 -6.19
N VAL A 95 -18.75 -8.04 -5.24
CA VAL A 95 -20.17 -7.74 -4.95
C VAL A 95 -20.88 -6.99 -6.08
N GLY A 96 -20.17 -6.68 -7.17
CA GLY A 96 -20.67 -6.02 -8.35
C GLY A 96 -19.56 -5.83 -9.39
N PRO A 97 -19.91 -5.28 -10.57
CA PRO A 97 -18.96 -5.12 -11.68
C PRO A 97 -17.82 -4.12 -11.39
N GLY A 98 -17.89 -3.37 -10.29
CA GLY A 98 -17.04 -2.21 -10.04
C GLY A 98 -17.41 -1.05 -10.96
N ASP A 99 -16.56 -0.03 -11.00
CA ASP A 99 -16.72 1.14 -11.85
C ASP A 99 -15.42 1.51 -12.61
N PRO A 100 -14.81 0.57 -13.36
CA PRO A 100 -13.67 0.91 -14.21
C PRO A 100 -14.07 2.04 -15.18
N PRO A 101 -13.20 3.05 -15.37
CA PRO A 101 -13.57 4.21 -16.17
C PRO A 101 -13.67 3.85 -17.66
N ASP A 102 -14.57 4.53 -18.36
CA ASP A 102 -14.71 4.38 -19.80
C ASP A 102 -13.39 4.64 -20.53
N GLY A 103 -13.04 3.75 -21.46
CA GLY A 103 -11.78 3.85 -22.20
C GLY A 103 -10.55 3.37 -21.44
N LEU A 104 -10.71 2.69 -20.30
CA LEU A 104 -9.60 1.99 -19.64
C LEU A 104 -9.03 0.93 -20.60
N ALA A 105 -7.80 1.15 -21.06
CA ALA A 105 -7.15 0.25 -22.00
C ALA A 105 -6.64 -1.03 -21.28
N SER A 106 -7.48 -2.06 -21.22
CA SER A 106 -7.15 -3.35 -20.61
C SER A 106 -7.93 -4.50 -21.25
N ASP A 107 -7.24 -5.63 -21.44
CA ASP A 107 -7.83 -6.90 -21.88
C ASP A 107 -8.11 -7.84 -20.70
N LEU A 108 -7.98 -7.36 -19.46
CA LEU A 108 -8.21 -8.17 -18.26
C LEU A 108 -9.71 -8.47 -18.06
N ASP A 109 -9.99 -9.63 -17.47
CA ASP A 109 -11.34 -10.01 -17.09
C ASP A 109 -11.98 -8.98 -16.14
N PRO A 110 -13.29 -8.66 -16.28
CA PRO A 110 -13.95 -7.67 -15.43
C PRO A 110 -13.82 -7.93 -13.92
N GLY A 111 -13.77 -9.20 -13.50
CA GLY A 111 -13.56 -9.56 -12.10
C GLY A 111 -12.22 -9.09 -11.54
N LEU A 112 -11.16 -9.08 -12.36
CA LEU A 112 -9.83 -8.60 -11.98
C LEU A 112 -9.75 -7.08 -11.92
N LEU A 113 -10.56 -6.41 -12.74
CA LEU A 113 -10.69 -4.96 -12.79
C LEU A 113 -11.65 -4.41 -11.74
N SER A 114 -12.51 -5.24 -11.14
CA SER A 114 -13.48 -4.75 -10.17
C SER A 114 -12.80 -4.16 -8.95
N ASN A 115 -13.18 -2.95 -8.61
CA ASN A 115 -12.79 -2.25 -7.40
C ASN A 115 -13.84 -2.40 -6.28
N ALA A 116 -14.87 -3.19 -6.50
CA ALA A 116 -15.85 -3.52 -5.48
C ALA A 116 -15.22 -4.39 -4.37
N PRO A 117 -15.82 -4.41 -3.17
CA PRO A 117 -15.55 -5.44 -2.17
C PRO A 117 -15.69 -6.85 -2.74
N LEU A 118 -14.93 -7.80 -2.21
CA LEU A 118 -15.05 -9.22 -2.59
C LEU A 118 -15.81 -9.97 -1.50
N VAL A 119 -16.65 -10.93 -1.87
CA VAL A 119 -17.40 -11.80 -0.95
C VAL A 119 -17.22 -13.26 -1.33
N GLY A 120 -17.05 -14.11 -0.34
CA GLY A 120 -16.88 -15.54 -0.53
C GLY A 120 -16.58 -16.22 0.79
N ARG A 121 -16.97 -17.50 0.93
CA ARG A 121 -16.66 -18.29 2.13
C ARG A 121 -17.13 -17.64 3.45
N GLY A 122 -18.29 -16.97 3.43
CA GLY A 122 -18.84 -16.30 4.60
C GLY A 122 -18.06 -15.05 5.04
N LEU A 123 -17.12 -14.56 4.22
CA LEU A 123 -16.26 -13.42 4.53
C LEU A 123 -16.33 -12.38 3.40
N ARG A 124 -16.30 -11.11 3.80
CA ARG A 124 -16.10 -9.97 2.92
C ARG A 124 -14.68 -9.42 3.03
N ILE A 125 -14.07 -9.08 1.91
CA ILE A 125 -12.75 -8.44 1.81
C ILE A 125 -12.96 -7.04 1.25
N ASP A 126 -12.80 -6.03 2.12
CA ASP A 126 -12.57 -4.65 1.67
C ASP A 126 -11.07 -4.49 1.40
N ARG A 127 -10.71 -3.76 0.34
CA ARG A 127 -9.31 -3.61 -0.09
C ARG A 127 -8.89 -2.16 -0.05
N VAL A 128 -7.66 -1.90 0.40
CA VAL A 128 -7.04 -0.57 0.36
C VAL A 128 -5.62 -0.65 -0.16
N VAL A 129 -5.19 0.38 -0.87
CA VAL A 129 -3.82 0.56 -1.31
C VAL A 129 -3.10 1.46 -0.32
N ILE A 130 -1.99 0.97 0.23
CA ILE A 130 -1.02 1.77 0.99
C ILE A 130 -0.20 2.52 -0.04
N SER A 131 -0.26 3.84 -0.03
CA SER A 131 0.38 4.66 -1.04
C SER A 131 0.86 5.98 -0.49
N GLU A 132 1.91 6.53 -1.05
CA GLU A 132 2.33 7.90 -0.82
C GLU A 132 1.92 8.77 -2.02
N PRO A 133 1.56 10.05 -1.82
CA PRO A 133 1.37 10.72 -0.53
C PRO A 133 -0.03 10.51 0.09
N PHE A 134 -0.85 9.59 -0.44
CA PHE A 134 -2.27 9.47 -0.11
C PHE A 134 -2.59 8.60 1.13
N ALA A 135 -1.59 7.96 1.73
CA ALA A 135 -1.61 6.99 2.81
C ALA A 135 -2.56 5.80 2.63
N TYR A 136 -3.86 6.05 2.68
CA TYR A 136 -4.95 5.08 2.68
C TYR A 136 -5.85 5.33 1.46
N VAL A 137 -5.72 4.50 0.43
CA VAL A 137 -6.53 4.60 -0.81
C VAL A 137 -7.52 3.45 -0.86
N PRO A 138 -8.81 3.66 -0.52
CA PRO A 138 -9.85 2.65 -0.72
C PRO A 138 -9.91 2.18 -2.16
N TYR A 139 -10.06 0.87 -2.38
CA TYR A 139 -10.29 0.34 -3.73
C TYR A 139 -11.51 0.99 -4.37
N GLU A 140 -12.57 1.25 -3.60
CA GLU A 140 -13.77 1.94 -4.08
C GLU A 140 -13.48 3.34 -4.64
N SER A 141 -12.31 3.92 -4.31
CA SER A 141 -11.83 5.20 -4.83
C SER A 141 -10.63 5.11 -5.79
N ILE A 142 -10.24 3.89 -6.19
CA ILE A 142 -9.07 3.67 -7.06
C ILE A 142 -9.30 4.21 -8.47
N TYR A 143 -10.55 4.20 -8.92
CA TYR A 143 -10.95 4.72 -10.23
C TYR A 143 -11.54 6.11 -10.16
N HIS A 144 -12.53 6.32 -9.29
CA HIS A 144 -13.17 7.61 -9.14
C HIS A 144 -13.09 8.10 -7.70
N TRP A 145 -12.88 9.39 -7.52
CA TRP A 145 -13.00 10.05 -6.23
C TRP A 145 -13.83 11.32 -6.40
N GLN A 146 -14.93 11.41 -5.64
CA GLN A 146 -15.88 12.53 -5.72
C GLN A 146 -16.43 12.77 -7.14
N GLY A 147 -16.65 11.68 -7.90
CA GLY A 147 -17.21 11.73 -9.26
C GLY A 147 -16.19 12.07 -10.36
N GLU A 148 -14.92 12.29 -10.02
CA GLU A 148 -13.84 12.54 -10.98
C GLU A 148 -12.86 11.37 -11.02
N LEU A 149 -12.05 11.27 -12.08
CA LEU A 149 -10.94 10.32 -12.13
C LEU A 149 -10.00 10.52 -10.94
N SER A 150 -9.76 9.43 -10.22
CA SER A 150 -9.02 9.40 -8.97
C SER A 150 -7.62 10.02 -9.14
N PRO A 151 -7.18 10.89 -8.21
CA PRO A 151 -5.82 11.43 -8.26
C PRO A 151 -4.76 10.33 -8.11
N CYS A 152 -5.12 9.19 -7.50
CA CYS A 152 -4.25 8.02 -7.36
C CYS A 152 -3.88 7.38 -8.70
N GLY A 153 -4.71 7.57 -9.73
CA GLY A 153 -4.40 7.16 -11.11
C GLY A 153 -3.49 8.14 -11.88
N ARG A 154 -3.20 9.32 -11.33
CA ARG A 154 -2.67 10.48 -12.07
C ARG A 154 -1.30 10.99 -11.60
N TYR A 155 -0.71 10.40 -10.57
CA TYR A 155 0.54 10.89 -9.98
C TYR A 155 1.74 10.00 -10.30
N ASP A 156 2.95 10.44 -9.95
CA ASP A 156 4.14 9.56 -9.88
C ASP A 156 4.98 9.87 -8.64
N ASP A 157 5.40 8.82 -7.95
CA ASP A 157 6.14 8.92 -6.69
C ASP A 157 7.20 7.83 -6.58
N PRO A 158 8.39 8.03 -7.17
CA PRO A 158 9.57 7.25 -6.85
C PRO A 158 10.37 7.83 -5.67
N GLY A 159 9.89 8.91 -5.02
CA GLY A 159 10.69 9.74 -4.14
C GLY A 159 11.15 9.06 -2.86
N LEU A 160 10.42 8.04 -2.38
CA LEU A 160 10.75 7.31 -1.16
C LEU A 160 11.56 6.01 -1.37
N PHE A 161 12.08 5.79 -2.57
CA PHE A 161 12.81 4.58 -2.93
C PHE A 161 14.28 4.89 -3.23
N GLU A 162 15.13 4.89 -2.20
CA GLU A 162 16.56 5.22 -2.31
C GLU A 162 17.28 4.35 -3.35
N GLU A 163 16.91 3.07 -3.45
CA GLU A 163 17.47 2.10 -4.38
C GLU A 163 17.22 2.44 -5.86
N ARG A 164 16.26 3.33 -6.15
CA ARG A 164 16.05 3.86 -7.51
C ARG A 164 17.13 4.85 -7.94
N GLY A 165 18.02 5.23 -7.02
CA GLY A 165 19.20 6.04 -7.31
C GLY A 165 18.88 7.44 -7.83
N ILE A 166 17.71 7.97 -7.48
CA ILE A 166 17.31 9.32 -7.89
C ILE A 166 18.07 10.35 -7.05
N VAL A 167 18.84 11.18 -7.74
CA VAL A 167 19.63 12.28 -7.15
C VAL A 167 18.93 13.59 -7.52
N PRO A 168 18.31 14.32 -6.57
CA PRO A 168 17.53 15.51 -6.84
C PRO A 168 18.41 16.75 -7.11
N ARG A 169 19.27 16.68 -8.13
CA ARG A 169 20.22 17.77 -8.49
C ARG A 169 19.55 19.07 -8.92
N TRP A 170 18.24 19.06 -9.17
CA TRP A 170 17.48 20.27 -9.45
C TRP A 170 17.16 21.08 -8.19
N ARG A 171 17.35 20.49 -7.01
CA ARG A 171 17.16 21.16 -5.73
C ARG A 171 18.47 21.80 -5.27
N ALA A 172 18.38 23.04 -4.78
CA ALA A 172 19.53 23.77 -4.24
C ALA A 172 19.99 23.22 -2.87
N ASP A 173 19.07 22.60 -2.13
CA ASP A 173 19.28 21.99 -0.82
C ASP A 173 19.51 20.47 -0.89
N CYS A 174 19.85 19.93 -2.06
CA CYS A 174 20.15 18.51 -2.24
C CYS A 174 21.42 18.12 -1.47
N THR A 175 21.33 17.08 -0.64
CA THR A 175 22.48 16.58 0.14
C THR A 175 22.95 15.19 -0.28
N VAL A 176 22.38 14.62 -1.33
CA VAL A 176 22.75 13.30 -1.86
C VAL A 176 24.23 13.26 -2.25
N ALA A 177 24.97 12.31 -1.66
CA ALA A 177 26.40 12.13 -1.89
C ALA A 177 26.70 10.67 -2.26
N GLY A 178 27.54 10.45 -3.29
CA GLY A 178 27.89 9.10 -3.74
C GLY A 178 26.70 8.26 -4.22
N GLY A 179 25.59 8.89 -4.60
CA GLY A 179 24.35 8.21 -5.02
C GLY A 179 23.47 7.74 -3.86
N ARG A 180 23.76 8.11 -2.61
CA ARG A 180 22.95 7.81 -1.43
C ARG A 180 22.39 9.08 -0.81
N TRP A 181 21.24 8.96 -0.17
CA TRP A 181 20.59 10.10 0.48
C TRP A 181 21.50 10.75 1.53
N GLY A 182 21.54 12.09 1.51
CA GLY A 182 22.19 12.89 2.54
C GLY A 182 21.22 13.20 3.68
N ASP A 183 21.63 14.12 4.55
CA ASP A 183 20.86 14.48 5.73
C ASP A 183 19.48 15.08 5.40
N ASN A 184 19.37 15.92 4.36
CA ASN A 184 18.10 16.53 3.99
C ASN A 184 17.10 15.50 3.44
N GLU A 185 17.55 14.61 2.55
CA GLU A 185 16.69 13.56 2.01
C GLU A 185 16.30 12.52 3.08
N LYS A 186 17.23 12.16 3.98
CA LYS A 186 16.92 11.26 5.10
C LYS A 186 15.98 11.90 6.12
N ALA A 187 16.15 13.18 6.44
CA ALA A 187 15.26 13.91 7.33
C ALA A 187 13.84 13.94 6.77
N ALA A 188 13.71 14.31 5.49
CA ALA A 188 12.42 14.34 4.81
C ALA A 188 11.80 12.94 4.65
N TYR A 189 12.61 11.89 4.43
CA TYR A 189 12.13 10.52 4.42
C TYR A 189 11.51 10.13 5.77
N VAL A 190 12.19 10.41 6.89
CA VAL A 190 11.66 10.10 8.23
C VAL A 190 10.38 10.88 8.50
N GLU A 191 10.35 12.17 8.15
CA GLU A 191 9.16 13.00 8.31
C GLU A 191 7.98 12.45 7.50
N MET A 192 8.15 12.28 6.19
CA MET A 192 7.12 11.72 5.32
C MET A 192 6.66 10.35 5.82
N HIS A 193 7.60 9.49 6.20
CA HIS A 193 7.29 8.15 6.69
C HIS A 193 6.38 8.18 7.93
N ASN A 194 6.75 8.99 8.93
CA ASN A 194 5.99 9.05 10.17
C ASN A 194 4.62 9.70 9.95
N ARG A 195 4.51 10.70 9.07
CA ARG A 195 3.21 11.29 8.67
C ARG A 195 2.30 10.26 7.99
N MET A 196 2.83 9.41 7.13
CA MET A 196 2.07 8.33 6.50
C MET A 196 1.60 7.29 7.52
N ALA A 197 2.46 6.89 8.46
CA ALA A 197 2.10 5.95 9.52
C ALA A 197 1.02 6.52 10.47
N GLU A 198 1.14 7.78 10.87
CA GLU A 198 0.12 8.48 11.68
C GLU A 198 -1.23 8.58 10.95
N GLN A 199 -1.20 8.90 9.66
CA GLN A 199 -2.41 8.98 8.85
C GLN A 199 -3.08 7.60 8.71
N LEU A 200 -2.31 6.55 8.41
CA LEU A 200 -2.82 5.17 8.36
C LEU A 200 -3.42 4.77 9.71
N HIS A 201 -2.71 5.02 10.81
CA HIS A 201 -3.18 4.74 12.16
C HIS A 201 -4.53 5.44 12.45
N ALA A 202 -4.65 6.72 12.12
CA ALA A 202 -5.88 7.47 12.35
C ALA A 202 -7.09 6.88 11.61
N VAL A 203 -6.92 6.54 10.32
CA VAL A 203 -8.00 5.94 9.50
C VAL A 203 -8.35 4.55 10.02
N ILE A 204 -7.35 3.68 10.20
CA ILE A 204 -7.57 2.29 10.62
C ILE A 204 -8.20 2.24 12.01
N SER A 205 -7.72 3.05 12.96
CA SER A 205 -8.26 3.07 14.32
C SER A 205 -9.73 3.46 14.37
N ARG A 206 -10.15 4.39 13.50
CA ARG A 206 -11.56 4.78 13.38
C ARG A 206 -12.43 3.65 12.82
N LEU A 207 -11.91 2.91 11.84
CA LEU A 207 -12.67 1.91 11.09
C LEU A 207 -12.56 0.49 11.67
N ARG A 208 -11.59 0.22 12.55
CA ARG A 208 -11.22 -1.14 12.99
C ARG A 208 -12.39 -1.96 13.55
N ASP A 209 -13.32 -1.32 14.25
CA ASP A 209 -14.44 -2.02 14.91
C ASP A 209 -15.42 -2.62 13.88
N ARG A 210 -15.27 -2.27 12.60
CA ARG A 210 -16.01 -2.89 11.50
C ARG A 210 -15.36 -4.18 11.01
N TYR A 211 -14.09 -4.41 11.31
CA TYR A 211 -13.28 -5.47 10.74
C TYR A 211 -12.92 -6.51 11.79
N LEU A 212 -13.02 -7.79 11.41
CA LEU A 212 -12.49 -8.90 12.22
C LEU A 212 -10.97 -8.85 12.33
N ALA A 213 -10.32 -8.38 11.26
CA ALA A 213 -8.88 -8.20 11.19
C ALA A 213 -8.54 -7.15 10.13
N VAL A 214 -7.42 -6.47 10.36
CA VAL A 214 -6.76 -5.61 9.37
C VAL A 214 -5.46 -6.29 8.98
N ILE A 215 -5.34 -6.65 7.71
CA ILE A 215 -4.25 -7.47 7.17
C ILE A 215 -3.42 -6.60 6.22
N GLY A 216 -2.14 -6.42 6.52
CA GLY A 216 -1.17 -5.76 5.65
C GLY A 216 -0.39 -6.76 4.81
N TYR A 217 -0.78 -6.96 3.55
CA TYR A 217 -0.06 -7.84 2.62
C TYR A 217 1.06 -7.08 1.91
N VAL A 218 2.28 -7.09 2.49
CA VAL A 218 3.38 -6.21 2.09
C VAL A 218 4.72 -6.96 1.98
N ALA A 219 5.53 -6.60 0.98
CA ALA A 219 6.83 -7.23 0.74
C ALA A 219 7.86 -6.89 1.84
N PRO A 220 8.96 -7.64 1.99
CA PRO A 220 9.97 -7.43 3.02
C PRO A 220 10.73 -6.11 2.89
N THR A 221 10.93 -5.58 1.69
CA THR A 221 11.82 -4.43 1.44
C THR A 221 11.08 -3.14 1.09
N LEU A 222 9.74 -3.16 1.01
CA LEU A 222 8.95 -1.99 0.64
C LEU A 222 8.76 -1.06 1.85
N THR A 223 8.78 0.26 1.59
CA THR A 223 8.43 1.30 2.57
C THR A 223 7.06 1.05 3.21
N HIS A 224 6.12 0.46 2.46
CA HIS A 224 4.82 0.04 2.99
C HIS A 224 4.91 -0.85 4.24
N ARG A 225 5.92 -1.75 4.33
CA ARG A 225 6.12 -2.56 5.54
C ARG A 225 6.54 -1.71 6.74
N THR A 226 7.44 -0.75 6.55
CA THR A 226 7.94 0.08 7.66
C THR A 226 6.88 1.01 8.21
N PHE A 227 5.90 1.42 7.38
CA PHE A 227 4.70 2.12 7.84
C PHE A 227 3.83 1.30 8.78
N LEU A 228 3.77 -0.02 8.61
CA LEU A 228 2.91 -0.88 9.42
C LEU A 228 3.62 -1.47 10.63
N ALA A 229 4.90 -1.82 10.49
CA ALA A 229 5.65 -2.63 11.44
C ALA A 229 5.88 -1.92 12.79
N ASP A 230 5.96 -2.72 13.85
CA ASP A 230 6.52 -2.30 15.13
C ASP A 230 8.02 -2.62 15.23
N GLY A 231 8.69 -2.16 16.29
CA GLY A 231 10.11 -2.47 16.52
C GLY A 231 10.45 -3.97 16.56
N GLY A 232 9.53 -4.85 16.98
CA GLY A 232 9.74 -6.30 17.00
C GLY A 232 9.72 -6.90 15.60
N GLU A 233 8.75 -6.48 14.79
CA GLU A 233 8.59 -6.90 13.41
C GLU A 233 9.70 -6.38 12.53
N ARG A 234 10.17 -5.14 12.74
CA ARG A 234 11.34 -4.61 12.03
C ARG A 234 12.59 -5.45 12.23
N ARG A 235 12.85 -5.87 13.48
CA ARG A 235 13.99 -6.76 13.81
C ARG A 235 13.88 -8.11 13.11
N ARG A 236 12.69 -8.71 13.05
CA ARG A 236 12.50 -10.05 12.45
C ARG A 236 12.54 -10.01 10.92
N SER A 237 11.95 -8.99 10.31
CA SER A 237 11.91 -8.82 8.85
C SER A 237 13.24 -8.27 8.28
N GLY A 238 14.04 -7.61 9.11
CA GLY A 238 15.34 -7.05 8.73
C GLY A 238 15.22 -5.66 8.10
N VAL A 239 14.16 -4.91 8.43
CA VAL A 239 13.99 -3.53 7.95
C VAL A 239 14.49 -2.51 8.98
N PRO A 240 14.94 -1.31 8.54
CA PRO A 240 15.48 -0.28 9.43
C PRO A 240 14.44 0.26 10.42
N ALA A 241 14.87 0.53 11.66
CA ALA A 241 14.05 1.20 12.69
C ALA A 241 14.30 2.70 12.80
N SER A 242 15.38 3.20 12.18
CA SER A 242 15.80 4.60 12.25
C SER A 242 16.64 4.99 11.03
N ARG A 243 16.89 6.31 10.91
CA ARG A 243 17.86 6.90 9.98
C ARG A 243 18.78 7.86 10.75
N SER A 244 20.07 7.79 10.47
CA SER A 244 21.05 8.79 10.93
C SER A 244 20.93 10.07 10.10
N VAL A 245 20.66 11.20 10.76
CA VAL A 245 20.51 12.54 10.17
C VAL A 245 21.35 13.52 10.98
N GLY A 246 22.41 14.08 10.39
CA GLY A 246 23.25 15.08 11.06
C GLY A 246 23.99 14.52 12.28
N GLY A 247 24.20 13.21 12.35
CA GLY A 247 24.79 12.51 13.50
C GLY A 247 23.78 12.01 14.54
N ASP A 248 22.51 12.42 14.46
CA ASP A 248 21.45 11.98 15.34
C ASP A 248 20.63 10.85 14.71
N GLU A 249 20.20 9.88 15.53
CA GLU A 249 19.27 8.83 15.09
C GLU A 249 17.83 9.32 15.17
N ARG A 250 17.13 9.31 14.03
CA ARG A 250 15.70 9.62 13.95
C ARG A 250 14.89 8.34 13.72
N VAL A 251 13.90 8.11 14.57
CA VAL A 251 13.10 6.88 14.60
C VAL A 251 12.05 6.88 13.49
N LEU A 252 11.91 5.71 12.85
CA LEU A 252 10.79 5.40 11.97
C LEU A 252 9.67 4.78 12.81
N VAL A 253 8.52 5.47 12.86
CA VAL A 253 7.33 5.06 13.61
C VAL A 253 6.35 4.39 12.66
N GLY A 254 5.83 3.23 13.03
CA GLY A 254 4.83 2.50 12.27
C GLY A 254 3.51 2.40 13.01
N VAL A 255 2.46 1.99 12.30
CA VAL A 255 1.11 1.82 12.83
C VAL A 255 1.10 0.92 14.07
N ASN A 256 1.82 -0.20 14.05
CA ASN A 256 1.89 -1.09 15.20
C ASN A 256 2.80 -0.58 16.34
N ASP A 257 3.64 0.45 16.14
CA ASP A 257 4.28 1.15 17.26
C ASP A 257 3.27 2.09 17.96
N LEU A 258 2.38 2.72 17.19
CA LEU A 258 1.34 3.61 17.70
C LEU A 258 0.22 2.82 18.41
N GLU A 259 -0.17 1.68 17.84
CA GLU A 259 -1.16 0.79 18.42
C GLU A 259 -0.78 -0.69 18.15
N PRO A 260 -0.19 -1.37 19.14
CA PRO A 260 0.29 -2.74 18.96
C PRO A 260 -0.83 -3.71 18.55
N GLY A 261 -0.58 -4.44 17.46
CA GLY A 261 -1.50 -5.45 16.95
C GLY A 261 -2.67 -4.90 16.13
N LEU A 262 -2.67 -3.60 15.81
CA LEU A 262 -3.71 -3.01 14.96
C LEU A 262 -3.71 -3.61 13.55
N VAL A 263 -2.54 -3.97 13.02
CA VAL A 263 -2.39 -4.58 11.70
C VAL A 263 -1.62 -5.90 11.77
N GLU A 264 -2.21 -6.97 11.25
CA GLU A 264 -1.55 -8.26 11.01
C GLU A 264 -0.76 -8.19 9.70
N ILE A 265 0.57 -8.22 9.78
CA ILE A 265 1.43 -8.12 8.59
C ILE A 265 1.66 -9.50 7.99
N VAL A 266 1.38 -9.65 6.69
CA VAL A 266 1.55 -10.87 5.93
C VAL A 266 2.47 -10.61 4.73
N PRO A 267 3.54 -11.39 4.51
CA PRO A 267 4.12 -12.33 5.46
C PRO A 267 4.72 -11.62 6.69
N ASP A 268 4.59 -12.14 7.90
CA ASP A 268 5.31 -11.63 9.07
C ASP A 268 6.80 -12.00 9.03
N GLY A 269 7.60 -11.47 9.95
CA GLY A 269 9.04 -11.75 9.98
C GLY A 269 9.40 -13.23 10.19
N ARG A 270 8.51 -14.05 10.75
CA ARG A 270 8.71 -15.51 10.89
C ARG A 270 8.40 -16.21 9.57
N GLN A 271 7.30 -15.85 8.92
CA GLN A 271 6.91 -16.34 7.61
C GLN A 271 7.96 -15.97 6.55
N LEU A 272 8.53 -14.77 6.60
CA LEU A 272 9.67 -14.37 5.76
C LEU A 272 10.89 -15.27 5.96
N THR A 273 11.15 -15.74 7.19
CA THR A 273 12.23 -16.70 7.45
C THR A 273 11.93 -18.05 6.80
N GLY A 274 10.68 -18.52 6.89
CA GLY A 274 10.24 -19.74 6.20
C GLY A 274 10.36 -19.63 4.68
N LEU A 275 9.91 -18.51 4.10
CA LEU A 275 10.01 -18.23 2.67
C LEU A 275 11.46 -18.22 2.19
N ARG A 276 12.41 -17.70 2.97
CA ARG A 276 13.84 -17.77 2.63
C ARG A 276 14.37 -19.21 2.59
N GLY A 277 13.78 -20.12 3.37
CA GLY A 277 14.09 -21.54 3.32
C GLY A 277 13.61 -22.24 2.05
N VAL A 278 12.51 -21.76 1.46
CA VAL A 278 11.88 -22.36 0.26
C VAL A 278 12.35 -21.69 -1.03
N LEU A 279 12.38 -20.37 -1.07
CA LEU A 279 12.66 -19.54 -2.25
C LEU A 279 14.14 -19.13 -2.36
N GLY A 280 14.95 -19.47 -1.35
CA GLY A 280 16.35 -19.09 -1.24
C GLY A 280 16.58 -17.86 -0.35
N GLU A 281 17.83 -17.68 0.10
CA GLU A 281 18.20 -16.65 1.07
C GLU A 281 17.81 -15.23 0.66
N ARG A 282 17.93 -14.93 -0.65
CA ARG A 282 17.51 -13.67 -1.24
C ARG A 282 16.11 -13.84 -1.83
N LEU A 283 15.12 -13.32 -1.11
CA LEU A 283 13.73 -13.28 -1.58
C LEU A 283 13.63 -12.46 -2.89
N PRO A 284 12.82 -12.91 -3.85
CA PRO A 284 12.67 -12.23 -5.13
C PRO A 284 11.89 -10.90 -4.98
N ALA A 285 12.05 -10.00 -5.94
CA ALA A 285 11.40 -8.69 -5.91
C ALA A 285 9.88 -8.77 -6.07
N ASP A 286 9.41 -9.77 -6.81
CA ASP A 286 8.00 -10.10 -7.06
C ASP A 286 7.45 -11.09 -6.03
N LEU A 287 7.95 -11.06 -4.78
CA LEU A 287 7.59 -12.03 -3.74
C LEU A 287 6.07 -12.15 -3.55
N LEU A 288 5.35 -11.03 -3.60
CA LEU A 288 3.91 -11.00 -3.35
C LEU A 288 3.08 -11.67 -4.48
N GLU A 289 3.68 -11.84 -5.66
CA GLU A 289 3.11 -12.57 -6.79
C GLU A 289 3.37 -14.08 -6.72
N ARG A 290 4.30 -14.50 -5.86
CA ARG A 290 4.71 -15.91 -5.79
C ARG A 290 3.64 -16.76 -5.13
N PRO A 291 3.37 -17.99 -5.66
CA PRO A 291 2.37 -18.89 -5.10
C PRO A 291 2.50 -19.10 -3.59
N GLU A 292 3.72 -19.23 -3.08
CA GLU A 292 4.00 -19.46 -1.66
C GLU A 292 3.56 -18.29 -0.78
N CYS A 293 3.68 -17.05 -1.29
CA CYS A 293 3.26 -15.86 -0.55
C CYS A 293 1.73 -15.65 -0.67
N LEU A 294 1.19 -15.91 -1.86
CA LEU A 294 -0.25 -15.90 -2.10
C LEU A 294 -0.98 -16.95 -1.25
N ASP A 295 -0.39 -18.12 -1.05
CA ASP A 295 -0.89 -19.17 -0.15
C ASP A 295 -0.98 -18.68 1.31
N LEU A 296 0.02 -17.90 1.77
CA LEU A 296 -0.01 -17.30 3.10
C LEU A 296 -1.13 -16.27 3.26
N LEU A 297 -1.36 -15.44 2.24
CA LEU A 297 -2.49 -14.52 2.23
C LEU A 297 -3.82 -15.27 2.37
N VAL A 298 -4.03 -16.30 1.55
CA VAL A 298 -5.26 -17.11 1.59
C VAL A 298 -5.42 -17.83 2.92
N ALA A 299 -4.35 -18.41 3.47
CA ALA A 299 -4.39 -19.06 4.77
C ALA A 299 -4.79 -18.08 5.88
N THR A 300 -4.29 -16.84 5.83
CA THR A 300 -4.64 -15.79 6.79
C THR A 300 -6.11 -15.40 6.67
N LEU A 301 -6.62 -15.24 5.45
CA LEU A 301 -8.03 -14.92 5.19
C LEU A 301 -8.97 -16.04 5.66
N ARG A 302 -8.61 -17.30 5.44
CA ARG A 302 -9.36 -18.46 5.95
C ARG A 302 -9.40 -18.48 7.47
N ALA A 303 -8.25 -18.28 8.12
CA ALA A 303 -8.21 -18.18 9.59
C ALA A 303 -9.06 -17.02 10.12
N ALA A 304 -9.17 -15.91 9.38
CA ALA A 304 -10.07 -14.81 9.74
C ALA A 304 -11.55 -15.20 9.60
N ALA A 305 -11.93 -15.92 8.54
CA ALA A 305 -13.28 -16.45 8.36
C ALA A 305 -13.66 -17.44 9.47
N ASP A 306 -12.77 -18.35 9.85
CA ASP A 306 -13.00 -19.34 10.90
C ASP A 306 -13.21 -18.71 12.29
N ARG A 307 -12.67 -17.50 12.52
CA ARG A 307 -12.93 -16.72 13.76
C ARG A 307 -14.31 -16.08 13.78
N ALA A 308 -14.91 -15.85 12.61
CA ALA A 308 -16.22 -15.23 12.46
C ALA A 308 -17.37 -16.21 12.76
N ASP A 309 -17.14 -17.49 12.47
CA ASP A 309 -18.08 -18.59 12.62
C ASP A 309 -17.36 -19.76 13.32
N PRO A 310 -17.15 -19.67 14.65
CA PRO A 310 -16.47 -20.73 15.38
C PRO A 310 -17.28 -22.03 15.20
N PRO A 311 -16.64 -23.15 14.82
CA PRO A 311 -17.36 -24.41 14.62
C PRO A 311 -18.16 -24.72 15.88
N ASP A 312 -19.48 -24.93 15.72
CA ASP A 312 -20.43 -25.15 16.80
C ASP A 312 -19.78 -25.96 17.92
N ALA A 313 -19.47 -25.28 19.02
CA ALA A 313 -19.05 -25.91 20.25
C ALA A 313 -20.29 -26.49 20.94
N ASP A 314 -21.05 -27.32 20.22
CA ASP A 314 -22.05 -28.24 20.75
C ASP A 314 -22.65 -29.08 19.59
N SER A 315 -22.15 -30.30 19.45
CA SER A 315 -22.90 -31.42 18.88
C SER A 315 -22.18 -32.74 19.22
N PRO A 316 -22.81 -33.68 19.95
CA PRO A 316 -23.74 -33.56 21.08
C PRO A 316 -23.13 -34.00 22.43
#